data_AF-A0A1H7BRL3-F1
#
_entry.id   AF-A0A1H7BRL3-F1
#
_cell.length_a   1.000
_cell.length_b   1.000
_cell.length_c   1.000
_cell.angle_alpha   90.00
_cell.angle_beta   90.00
_cell.angle_gamma   90.00
#
_symmetry.space_group_name_H-M   'P 1'
#
loop_
_entity.id
_entity.type
_entity.pdbx_description
1 polymer ?
#
loop_
_entity_poly.entity_id
_entity_poly.type
_entity_poly.pdbx_seq_one_letter_code
_entity_poly.pdbx_strand_id
1 'polypeptide(L)' 'MKRNFIASVERGFEPQIEQIAKDLQDRGCTISQILKLAGIISGCTSGEEKDLQELKIKGIRHIEEDRQVRALGGEGE' A
#
# COMPACT_ATOMS: atom_id res chain seq x y z
N MET A 1 2.96 -6.67 13.56
CA MET A 1 2.63 -5.25 13.90
C MET A 1 2.04 -4.61 12.65
N LYS A 2 0.95 -3.85 12.78
CA LYS A 2 0.33 -3.18 11.62
C LYS A 2 1.20 -2.03 11.12
N ARG A 3 1.36 -1.94 9.80
CA ARG A 3 2.14 -0.89 9.12
C ARG A 3 1.34 -0.33 7.96
N ASN A 4 1.45 0.96 7.72
CA ASN A 4 0.88 1.55 6.52
C ASN A 4 1.79 1.24 5.33
N PHE A 5 1.19 1.04 4.16
CA PHE A 5 1.92 0.73 2.95
C PHE A 5 1.38 1.52 1.75
N ILE A 6 2.26 1.68 0.77
CA ILE A 6 1.94 2.14 -0.57
C ILE A 6 2.36 1.03 -1.55
N ALA A 7 1.42 0.56 -2.35
CA ALA A 7 1.64 -0.44 -3.38
C ALA A 7 1.41 0.18 -4.77
N SER A 8 2.36 -0.05 -5.68
CA SER A 8 2.26 0.33 -7.09
C SER A 8 1.90 -0.88 -7.93
N VAL A 9 0.89 -0.72 -8.78
CA VAL A 9 0.41 -1.74 -9.72
C VAL A 9 1.33 -1.82 -10.94
N GLU A 10 1.45 -3.03 -11.50
CA GLU A 10 2.19 -3.29 -12.72
C GLU A 10 1.48 -2.69 -13.94
N ARG A 11 2.26 -2.22 -14.93
CA ARG A 11 1.69 -1.69 -16.17
C ARG A 11 0.94 -2.78 -16.91
N GLY A 12 -0.28 -2.49 -17.35
CA GLY A 12 -1.23 -3.43 -17.93
C GLY A 12 -2.20 -4.06 -16.93
N PHE A 13 -1.94 -3.93 -15.62
CA PHE A 13 -2.85 -4.40 -14.56
C PHE A 13 -3.72 -3.29 -13.96
N GLU A 14 -3.59 -2.03 -14.42
CA GLU A 14 -4.40 -0.90 -13.95
C GLU A 14 -5.91 -1.15 -14.05
N PRO A 15 -6.47 -1.82 -15.10
CA PRO A 15 -7.88 -2.16 -15.14
C PRO A 15 -8.33 -3.12 -14.03
N GLN A 16 -7.39 -3.86 -13.43
CA GLN A 16 -7.62 -4.84 -12.37
C GLN A 16 -7.33 -4.29 -10.97
N ILE A 17 -7.02 -2.99 -10.83
CA ILE A 17 -6.59 -2.41 -9.55
C ILE A 17 -7.59 -2.64 -8.41
N GLU A 18 -8.90 -2.61 -8.70
CA GLU A 18 -9.92 -2.89 -7.68
C GLU A 18 -9.92 -4.35 -7.24
N GLN A 19 -9.66 -5.28 -8.15
CA GLN A 19 -9.52 -6.69 -7.81
C GLN A 19 -8.26 -6.92 -6.98
N ILE A 20 -7.14 -6.29 -7.35
CA ILE A 20 -5.88 -6.36 -6.59
C ILE A 20 -6.09 -5.81 -5.17
N ALA A 21 -6.81 -4.69 -5.02
CA ALA A 21 -7.14 -4.13 -3.72
C ALA A 21 -8.03 -5.08 -2.90
N LYS A 22 -9.01 -5.73 -3.53
CA LYS A 22 -9.84 -6.74 -2.89
C LYS A 22 -9.04 -7.95 -2.43
N ASP A 23 -8.13 -8.45 -3.26
CA ASP A 23 -7.26 -9.58 -2.90
C ASP A 23 -6.37 -9.25 -1.69
N LEU A 24 -5.93 -7.99 -1.55
CA LEU A 24 -5.23 -7.51 -0.34
C LEU A 24 -6.17 -7.46 0.88
N GLN A 25 -7.43 -7.03 0.71
CA GLN A 25 -8.43 -7.04 1.79
C GLN A 25 -8.75 -8.46 2.25
N ASP A 26 -8.86 -9.41 1.33
CA ASP A 26 -9.12 -10.82 1.62
C ASP A 26 -7.95 -11.46 2.40
N ARG A 27 -6.75 -10.88 2.31
CA ARG A 27 -5.58 -11.21 3.16
C ARG A 27 -5.56 -10.48 4.51
N GLY A 28 -6.62 -9.75 4.86
CA GLY A 28 -6.76 -9.04 6.13
C GLY A 28 -6.18 -7.62 6.14
N CYS A 29 -5.70 -7.10 5.00
CA CYS A 29 -5.28 -5.70 4.93
C CYS A 29 -6.51 -4.77 4.95
N THR A 30 -6.30 -3.55 5.45
CA THR A 30 -7.29 -2.47 5.32
C THR A 30 -6.87 -1.53 4.21
N ILE A 31 -7.69 -1.36 3.17
CA ILE A 31 -7.39 -0.42 2.08
C ILE A 31 -7.95 0.94 2.43
N SER A 32 -7.08 1.95 2.42
CA SER A 32 -7.43 3.34 2.74
C SER A 32 -7.72 4.14 1.48
N GLN A 33 -6.99 3.89 0.39
CA GLN A 33 -7.12 4.66 -0.83
C GLN A 33 -6.70 3.86 -2.07
N ILE A 34 -7.42 4.08 -3.18
CA ILE A 34 -7.08 3.54 -4.50
C ILE A 34 -7.01 4.71 -5.49
N LEU A 35 -5.81 5.01 -5.98
CA LEU A 35 -5.55 6.02 -7.00
C LEU A 35 -5.44 5.33 -8.37
N LYS A 36 -6.58 5.08 -9.02
CA LYS A 36 -6.68 4.32 -10.28
C LYS A 36 -5.77 4.86 -11.39
N LEU A 37 -5.77 6.18 -11.60
CA LEU A 37 -4.96 6.82 -12.65
C LEU A 37 -3.45 6.68 -12.43
N ALA A 38 -3.01 6.64 -11.17
CA ALA A 38 -1.61 6.50 -10.80
C ALA A 38 -1.17 5.05 -10.62
N GLY A 39 -2.12 4.10 -10.63
CA GLY A 39 -1.85 2.70 -10.32
C GLY A 39 -1.40 2.49 -8.87
N ILE A 40 -1.88 3.30 -7.91
CA ILE A 40 -1.45 3.22 -6.50
C ILE A 40 -2.57 2.72 -5.61
N ILE A 41 -2.24 1.83 -4.68
CA ILE A 41 -3.09 1.35 -3.59
C ILE A 41 -2.38 1.66 -2.26
N SER A 42 -3.04 2.36 -1.35
CA SER A 42 -2.53 2.61 0.00
C SER A 42 -3.41 1.92 1.02
N GLY A 43 -2.78 1.35 2.05
CA GLY A 43 -3.50 0.62 3.08
C GLY A 43 -2.65 0.32 4.31
N CYS A 44 -3.19 -0.53 5.17
CA CYS A 44 -2.57 -0.98 6.40
C CYS A 44 -2.53 -2.51 6.43
N THR A 45 -1.41 -3.09 6.83
CA THR A 45 -1.24 -4.54 6.92
C THR A 45 -2.14 -5.18 7.97
N SER A 46 -2.41 -6.48 7.86
CA SER A 46 -3.16 -7.23 8.88
C SER A 46 -2.38 -7.29 10.20
N GLY A 47 -1.04 -7.30 10.10
CA GLY A 47 -0.11 -7.41 11.21
C GLY A 47 0.40 -8.84 11.44
N GLU A 48 -0.08 -9.79 10.64
CA GLU A 48 0.36 -11.20 10.59
C GLU A 48 1.57 -11.40 9.66
N GLU A 49 1.78 -10.48 8.71
CA GLU A 49 2.89 -10.51 7.78
C GLU A 49 4.21 -10.19 8.51
N LYS A 50 5.28 -10.94 8.19
CA LYS A 50 6.63 -10.67 8.72
C LYS A 50 7.20 -9.42 8.08
N ASP A 51 6.95 -9.23 6.78
CA ASP A 51 7.36 -8.06 6.02
C ASP A 51 6.42 -7.76 4.83
N LEU A 52 6.58 -6.59 4.23
CA LEU A 52 5.69 -6.12 3.16
C LEU A 52 5.79 -6.94 1.86
N GLN A 53 6.87 -7.69 1.63
CA GLN A 53 6.99 -8.50 0.41
C GLN A 53 5.99 -9.65 0.39
N GLU A 54 5.48 -10.09 1.54
CA GLU A 54 4.41 -11.10 1.61
C GLU A 54 3.08 -10.61 1.00
N LEU A 55 2.89 -9.28 0.92
CA LEU A 55 1.74 -8.64 0.28
C LEU A 55 1.94 -8.42 -1.22
N LYS A 56 3.12 -8.73 -1.77
CA LYS A 56 3.41 -8.56 -3.20
C LYS A 56 2.75 -9.66 -4.03
N ILE A 57 1.45 -9.50 -4.25
CA ILE A 57 0.64 -10.40 -5.10
C ILE A 57 0.80 -10.07 -6.59
N LYS A 58 0.25 -10.94 -7.44
CA LYS A 58 0.24 -10.72 -8.90
C LYS A 58 -0.38 -9.36 -9.22
N GLY A 59 0.27 -8.61 -10.09
CA GLY A 59 -0.15 -7.26 -10.47
C GLY A 59 0.40 -6.15 -9.56
N ILE A 60 1.09 -6.47 -8.45
CA ILE A 60 1.83 -5.46 -7.67
C ILE A 60 3.29 -5.44 -8.13
N ARG A 61 3.70 -4.29 -8.69
CA ARG A 61 5.09 -4.03 -9.11
C ARG A 61 5.99 -3.77 -7.91
N HIS A 62 5.56 -2.90 -7.01
CA HIS A 62 6.34 -2.46 -5.85
C HIS A 62 5.42 -2.27 -4.63
N ILE A 63 5.94 -2.52 -3.44
CA ILE A 63 5.28 -2.23 -2.18
C ILE A 63 6.32 -1.72 -1.17
N GLU A 64 5.99 -0.63 -0.51
CA GLU A 64 6.84 0.01 0.49
C GLU A 64 6.03 0.51 1.67
N GLU A 65 6.71 0.78 2.78
CA GLU A 65 6.08 1.34 3.97
C GLU A 65 5.75 2.81 3.74
N ASP A 66 4.52 3.21 4.06
CA ASP A 66 4.10 4.60 4.01
C ASP A 66 4.73 5.35 5.19
N ARG A 67 5.86 6.01 4.93
CA ARG A 67 6.58 6.78 5.93
C ARG A 67 5.96 8.16 6.07
N GLN A 68 5.49 8.48 7.27
CA GLN A 68 5.09 9.83 7.60
C GLN A 68 6.31 10.76 7.57
N VAL A 69 6.35 11.67 6.61
CA VAL A 69 7.27 12.80 6.62
C VAL A 69 6.81 13.81 7.66
N ARG A 70 7.61 14.00 8.73
CA ARG A 70 7.44 15.11 9.66
C ARG A 70 8.25 16.29 9.14
N ALA A 71 7.65 17.47 9.07
CA ALA A 71 8.38 18.70 8.78
C ALA A 71 9.41 18.94 9.90
N LEU A 72 10.70 18.99 9.53
CA LEU A 72 11.78 19.40 10.44
C LEU A 72 11.84 20.93 10.43
N GLY A 73 10.97 21.60 11.17
CA GLY A 73 11.04 23.06 11.30
C GLY A 73 9.82 23.68 11.95
N GLY A 74 9.98 24.12 13.20
CA GLY A 74 8.97 24.93 13.87
C GLY A 74 9.02 25.00 15.40
N GLU A 75 10.16 24.81 16.06
CA GLU A 75 10.34 25.26 17.46
C GLU A 75 11.71 25.88 17.59
N GLY A 76 11.75 27.18 17.34
CA GLY A 76 12.91 28.04 17.47
C GLY A 76 12.43 29.46 17.70
N GLU A 77 11.71 29.68 18.80
CA GLU A 77 11.56 30.95 19.51
C GLU A 77 11.44 30.68 21.01
#